data_AF-A0A4U5P8P3-F1
#
_entry.id   AF-A0A4U5P8P3-F1
#
_cell.length_a   1.000
_cell.length_b   1.000
_cell.length_c   1.000
_cell.angle_alpha   90.00
_cell.angle_beta   90.00
_cell.angle_gamma   90.00
#
_symmetry.space_group_name_H-M   'P 1'
#
loop_
_entity.id
_entity.type
_entity.pdbx_description
1 polymer ?
#
loop_
_entity_poly.entity_id
_entity_poly.type
_entity_poly.pdbx_seq_one_letter_code
_entity_poly.pdbx_strand_id
1 'polypeptide(L)'
;MDMDAESKFEKVNLVLGEMRALSAKPSLTTFKLGLDCVDKPDSKEDAATFLDQTLRYIEGNPIEGVMEFSDKSFFLTAMSIAVKCRNTDLVDRVERAYVSNKEKVTLDAFVGEAKFYHDFLMFKANHLPLEELEKLYKDVVPRVVGAAPGLINQLSERLYGKQRWSFTRRVVEDAISSRQLADYRASTQIRKLLLSVNMGKLTMEEEDEYDILVREMMDYWLELSKFYGKRLQVKMTPGSVSECALLLSRTSNKERCWDLLQVLMDDSAITGEQAFVSEMGYPHPVVINQLFDVALKEGDWENASLCLKVIARYLPNVKLDQYAARIEEKCNLLPLQKRILTNFVRLRA
;
A
#
# COMPACT_ATOMS: atom_id res chain seq x y z
N MET A 1 -2.35 30.45 45.43
CA MET A 1 -2.96 31.64 44.81
C MET A 1 -2.73 31.46 43.32
N ASP A 2 -3.42 30.52 42.71
CA ASP A 2 -3.36 30.24 41.27
C ASP A 2 -4.60 30.90 40.66
N MET A 3 -4.49 32.20 40.39
CA MET A 3 -5.39 32.88 39.47
C MET A 3 -4.75 32.84 38.09
N ASP A 4 -5.58 32.48 37.12
CA ASP A 4 -5.38 32.66 35.68
C ASP A 4 -4.65 31.52 34.94
N ALA A 5 -5.41 30.46 34.67
CA ALA A 5 -5.22 29.66 33.46
C ALA A 5 -6.57 29.53 32.76
N GLU A 6 -7.17 30.65 32.35
CA GLU A 6 -8.28 30.62 31.38
C GLU A 6 -7.87 29.77 30.17
N SER A 7 -8.76 28.84 29.79
CA SER A 7 -8.47 27.93 28.68
C SER A 7 -8.27 28.76 27.40
N LYS A 8 -7.30 28.36 26.56
CA LYS A 8 -7.11 29.02 25.25
C LYS A 8 -8.41 29.01 24.43
N PHE A 9 -9.25 27.98 24.62
CA PHE A 9 -10.58 27.89 24.01
C PHE A 9 -11.49 29.04 24.44
N GLU A 10 -11.50 29.40 25.73
CA GLU A 10 -12.27 30.53 26.26
C GLU A 10 -11.77 31.85 25.66
N LYS A 11 -10.45 32.03 25.59
CA LYS A 11 -9.84 33.24 25.00
C LYS A 11 -10.19 33.42 23.53
N VAL A 12 -10.15 32.34 22.73
CA VAL A 12 -10.56 32.39 21.32
C VAL A 12 -12.04 32.74 21.20
N ASN A 13 -12.90 32.17 22.04
CA ASN A 13 -14.33 32.49 22.02
C ASN A 13 -14.64 33.92 22.46
N LEU A 14 -13.88 34.49 23.40
CA LEU A 14 -13.99 35.90 23.78
C LEU A 14 -13.67 36.83 22.60
N VAL A 15 -12.57 36.57 21.89
CA VAL A 15 -12.18 37.34 20.70
C VAL A 15 -13.24 37.26 19.61
N LEU A 16 -13.77 36.07 19.32
CA LEU A 16 -14.86 35.91 18.35
C LEU A 16 -16.16 36.60 18.79
N GLY A 17 -16.44 36.59 20.11
CA GLY A 17 -17.57 37.31 20.70
C GLY A 17 -17.44 38.82 20.52
N GLU A 18 -16.26 39.37 20.75
CA GLU A 18 -15.96 40.80 20.56
C GLU A 18 -16.07 41.20 19.08
N MET A 19 -15.56 40.37 18.15
CA MET A 19 -15.74 40.61 16.71
C MET A 19 -17.22 40.70 16.33
N ARG A 20 -18.06 39.79 16.85
CA ARG A 20 -19.51 39.84 16.62
C ARG A 20 -20.15 41.08 17.23
N ALA A 21 -19.75 41.48 18.44
CA ALA A 21 -20.24 42.70 19.08
C ALA A 21 -19.92 43.96 18.27
N LEU A 22 -18.76 43.97 17.61
CA LEU A 22 -18.33 45.05 16.71
C LEU A 22 -18.86 44.91 15.28
N SER A 23 -19.74 43.93 15.00
CA SER A 23 -20.25 43.62 13.65
C SER A 23 -19.16 43.30 12.61
N ALA A 24 -17.98 42.85 13.07
CA ALA A 24 -16.90 42.38 12.23
C ALA A 24 -17.13 40.92 11.80
N LYS A 25 -17.11 40.65 10.50
CA LYS A 25 -17.24 39.27 9.96
C LYS A 25 -15.89 38.54 10.08
N PRO A 26 -15.81 37.40 10.79
CA PRO A 26 -14.59 36.59 10.84
C PRO A 26 -14.25 35.98 9.46
N SER A 27 -12.99 36.09 9.07
CA SER A 27 -12.42 35.44 7.87
C SER A 27 -12.14 33.95 8.14
N LEU A 28 -11.88 33.16 7.09
CA LEU A 28 -11.39 31.78 7.25
C LEU A 28 -10.03 31.74 7.96
N THR A 29 -9.20 32.77 7.77
CA THR A 29 -7.95 32.94 8.50
C THR A 29 -8.20 33.13 9.99
N THR A 30 -9.20 33.92 10.37
CA THR A 30 -9.59 34.07 11.78
C THR A 30 -9.91 32.71 12.41
N PHE A 31 -10.71 31.90 11.73
CA PHE A 31 -11.04 30.56 12.20
C PHE A 31 -9.85 29.61 12.24
N LYS A 32 -8.97 29.68 11.25
CA LYS A 32 -7.72 28.91 11.24
C LYS A 32 -6.84 29.25 12.44
N LEU A 33 -6.64 30.54 12.73
CA LEU A 33 -5.85 30.98 13.89
C LEU A 33 -6.49 30.51 15.20
N GLY A 34 -7.82 30.50 15.28
CA GLY A 34 -8.55 29.90 16.38
C GLY A 34 -8.23 28.42 16.54
N LEU A 35 -8.30 27.64 15.45
CA LEU A 35 -7.96 26.22 15.41
C LEU A 35 -6.50 25.97 15.84
N ASP A 36 -5.54 26.74 15.31
CA ASP A 36 -4.12 26.64 15.67
C ASP A 36 -3.88 26.93 17.17
N CYS A 37 -4.70 27.80 17.78
CA CYS A 37 -4.61 28.11 19.20
C CYS A 37 -5.11 26.97 20.10
N VAL A 38 -6.18 26.29 19.67
CA VAL A 38 -6.84 25.23 20.46
C VAL A 38 -6.32 23.83 20.15
N ASP A 39 -5.67 23.62 19.00
CA ASP A 39 -5.08 22.32 18.64
C ASP A 39 -3.83 22.01 19.46
N LYS A 40 -4.05 21.44 20.65
CA LYS A 40 -2.98 20.98 21.55
C LYS A 40 -2.84 19.46 21.52
N PRO A 41 -1.65 18.91 21.83
CA PRO A 41 -1.47 17.47 22.00
C PRO A 41 -2.39 16.88 23.08
N ASP A 42 -2.63 17.64 24.15
CA ASP A 42 -3.27 17.14 25.38
C ASP A 42 -4.79 17.36 25.45
N SER A 43 -5.36 18.18 24.56
CA SER A 43 -6.81 18.47 24.52
C SER A 43 -7.32 18.45 23.08
N LYS A 44 -7.76 17.26 22.63
CA LYS A 44 -8.40 17.09 21.31
C LYS A 44 -9.87 17.53 21.32
N GLU A 45 -10.50 17.56 22.48
CA GLU A 45 -11.92 17.90 22.64
C GLU A 45 -12.18 19.39 22.35
N ASP A 46 -11.30 20.28 22.80
CA ASP A 46 -11.42 21.72 22.52
C ASP A 46 -11.33 22.00 21.02
N ALA A 47 -10.38 21.36 20.33
CA ALA A 47 -10.20 21.51 18.88
C ALA A 47 -11.39 20.95 18.09
N ALA A 48 -11.92 19.78 18.48
CA ALA A 48 -13.12 19.21 17.87
C ALA A 48 -14.35 20.10 18.08
N THR A 49 -14.54 20.61 19.30
CA THR A 49 -15.65 21.49 19.66
C THR A 49 -15.58 22.81 18.90
N PHE A 50 -14.39 23.41 18.84
CA PHE A 50 -14.18 24.66 18.10
C PHE A 50 -14.40 24.46 16.59
N LEU A 51 -13.95 23.33 16.03
CA LEU A 51 -14.18 23.00 14.63
C LEU A 51 -15.67 22.79 14.33
N ASP A 52 -16.42 22.09 15.19
CA ASP A 52 -17.88 21.95 15.05
C ASP A 52 -18.58 23.32 15.02
N GLN A 53 -18.24 24.21 15.97
CA GLN A 53 -18.80 25.57 16.02
C GLN A 53 -18.46 26.38 14.78
N THR A 54 -17.23 26.28 14.30
CA THR A 54 -16.75 26.94 13.08
C THR A 54 -17.50 26.44 11.85
N LEU A 55 -17.67 25.12 11.71
CA LEU A 55 -18.41 24.54 10.59
C LEU A 55 -19.87 24.96 10.59
N ARG A 56 -20.55 24.97 11.75
CA ARG A 56 -21.93 25.48 11.86
C ARG A 56 -22.03 26.94 11.42
N TYR A 57 -21.03 27.75 11.76
CA TYR A 57 -20.98 29.14 11.30
C TYR A 57 -20.83 29.23 9.77
N ILE A 58 -19.90 28.48 9.18
CA ILE A 58 -19.67 28.46 7.72
C ILE A 58 -20.88 27.90 6.95
N GLU A 59 -21.54 26.88 7.50
CA GLU A 59 -22.76 26.28 6.92
C GLU A 59 -23.93 27.27 6.93
N GLY A 60 -24.04 28.10 7.98
CA GLY A 60 -25.08 29.13 8.09
C GLY A 60 -24.77 30.46 7.39
N ASN A 61 -23.50 30.73 7.08
CA ASN A 61 -23.05 32.01 6.50
C ASN A 61 -22.24 31.74 5.23
N PRO A 62 -22.78 32.07 4.04
CA PRO A 62 -22.06 31.86 2.78
C PRO A 62 -20.72 32.57 2.79
N ILE A 63 -19.66 31.85 2.42
CA ILE A 63 -18.33 32.45 2.23
C ILE A 63 -18.43 33.43 1.05
N GLU A 64 -17.99 34.67 1.21
CA GLU A 64 -18.08 35.71 0.17
C GLU A 64 -16.89 35.66 -0.82
N GLY A 65 -15.82 34.92 -0.49
CA GLY A 65 -14.61 34.77 -1.28
C GLY A 65 -13.38 34.69 -0.38
N VAL A 66 -12.19 34.68 -1.00
CA VAL A 66 -10.92 34.86 -0.28
C VAL A 66 -10.82 36.32 0.18
N MET A 67 -10.82 36.54 1.49
CA MET A 67 -10.59 37.86 2.08
C MET A 67 -9.10 38.05 2.43
N GLU A 68 -8.41 36.96 2.78
CA GLU A 68 -6.99 36.95 3.14
C GLU A 68 -6.24 35.82 2.43
N PHE A 69 -4.94 36.03 2.15
CA PHE A 69 -4.11 35.02 1.47
C PHE A 69 -4.11 33.65 2.18
N SER A 70 -4.18 33.65 3.52
CA SER A 70 -4.18 32.47 4.36
C SER A 70 -5.53 31.73 4.43
N ASP A 71 -6.62 32.28 3.91
CA ASP A 71 -7.95 31.66 3.94
C ASP A 71 -7.96 30.29 3.27
N LYS A 72 -7.14 30.13 2.23
CA LYS A 72 -6.97 28.86 1.51
C LYS A 72 -6.49 27.73 2.43
N SER A 73 -5.67 28.05 3.43
CA SER A 73 -5.09 27.04 4.34
C SER A 73 -6.03 26.57 5.46
N PHE A 74 -7.21 27.20 5.60
CA PHE A 74 -8.20 26.80 6.59
C PHE A 74 -8.63 25.34 6.41
N PHE A 75 -9.05 24.95 5.20
CA PHE A 75 -9.57 23.60 4.96
C PHE A 75 -8.53 22.50 5.18
N LEU A 76 -7.24 22.78 4.94
CA LEU A 76 -6.15 21.87 5.27
C LEU A 76 -6.03 21.65 6.78
N THR A 77 -6.10 22.74 7.54
CA THR A 77 -6.02 22.71 9.01
C THR A 77 -7.23 22.00 9.60
N ALA A 78 -8.43 22.34 9.11
CA ALA A 78 -9.69 21.74 9.52
C ALA A 78 -9.72 20.22 9.25
N MET A 79 -9.31 19.77 8.06
CA MET A 79 -9.25 18.34 7.74
C MET A 79 -8.25 17.61 8.62
N SER A 80 -7.06 18.18 8.81
CA SER A 80 -6.03 17.58 9.68
C SER A 80 -6.52 17.39 11.12
N ILE A 81 -7.22 18.39 11.68
CA ILE A 81 -7.82 18.32 13.01
C ILE A 81 -8.94 17.28 13.06
N ALA A 82 -9.86 17.28 12.09
CA ALA A 82 -10.95 16.31 12.04
C ALA A 82 -10.44 14.86 12.03
N VAL A 83 -9.40 14.59 11.23
CA VAL A 83 -8.71 13.29 11.16
C VAL A 83 -8.01 12.96 12.48
N LYS A 84 -7.29 13.91 13.08
CA LYS A 84 -6.58 13.75 14.38
C LYS A 84 -7.52 13.44 15.54
N CYS A 85 -8.71 14.04 15.52
CA CYS A 85 -9.79 13.81 16.48
C CYS A 85 -10.56 12.51 16.21
N ARG A 86 -10.30 11.84 15.09
CA ARG A 86 -10.97 10.61 14.65
C ARG A 86 -12.48 10.72 14.59
N ASN A 87 -12.99 11.88 14.18
CA ASN A 87 -14.42 12.16 14.13
C ASN A 87 -14.92 12.11 12.69
N THR A 88 -15.64 11.05 12.33
CA THR A 88 -16.16 10.84 10.97
C THR A 88 -17.12 11.95 10.53
N ASP A 89 -17.99 12.43 11.42
CA ASP A 89 -18.93 13.51 11.10
C ASP A 89 -18.20 14.80 10.75
N LEU A 90 -17.19 15.18 11.54
CA LEU A 90 -16.37 16.35 11.25
C LEU A 90 -15.63 16.22 9.93
N VAL A 91 -15.05 15.05 9.65
CA VAL A 91 -14.34 14.80 8.38
C VAL A 91 -15.28 15.02 7.18
N ASP A 92 -16.50 14.48 7.23
CA ASP A 92 -17.50 14.63 6.17
C ASP A 92 -18.04 16.05 6.05
N ARG A 93 -18.18 16.76 7.16
CA ARG A 93 -18.62 18.16 7.14
C ARG A 93 -17.54 19.09 6.59
N VAL A 94 -16.27 18.85 6.89
CA VAL A 94 -15.16 19.62 6.31
C VAL A 94 -15.08 19.41 4.80
N GLU A 95 -15.21 18.17 4.32
CA GLU A 95 -15.23 17.87 2.88
C GLU A 95 -16.40 18.57 2.17
N ARG A 96 -17.62 18.43 2.70
CA ARG A 96 -18.81 19.10 2.13
C ARG A 96 -18.68 20.61 2.13
N ALA A 97 -18.15 21.19 3.21
CA ALA A 97 -17.93 22.62 3.31
C ALA A 97 -16.90 23.11 2.28
N TYR A 98 -15.83 22.34 2.03
CA TYR A 98 -14.85 22.67 0.99
C TYR A 98 -15.47 22.58 -0.41
N VAL A 99 -16.14 21.47 -0.74
CA VAL A 99 -16.75 21.25 -2.06
C VAL A 99 -17.78 22.33 -2.38
N SER A 100 -18.65 22.67 -1.42
CA SER A 100 -19.68 23.70 -1.60
C SER A 100 -19.11 25.12 -1.83
N ASN A 101 -17.86 25.36 -1.43
CA ASN A 101 -17.20 26.66 -1.53
C ASN A 101 -15.99 26.64 -2.47
N LYS A 102 -15.79 25.59 -3.26
CA LYS A 102 -14.60 25.38 -4.09
C LYS A 102 -14.36 26.48 -5.12
N GLU A 103 -15.43 27.04 -5.66
CA GLU A 103 -15.37 28.18 -6.61
C GLU A 103 -14.90 29.48 -5.97
N LYS A 104 -15.04 29.60 -4.64
CA LYS A 104 -14.74 30.81 -3.88
C LYS A 104 -13.40 30.73 -3.15
N VAL A 105 -13.07 29.55 -2.64
CA VAL A 105 -11.82 29.28 -1.90
C VAL A 105 -11.19 28.03 -2.47
N THR A 106 -10.34 28.23 -3.47
CA THR A 106 -9.68 27.12 -4.17
C THR A 106 -8.33 26.83 -3.53
N LEU A 107 -8.12 25.56 -3.14
CA LEU A 107 -6.81 25.04 -2.79
C LEU A 107 -5.94 24.98 -4.05
N ASP A 108 -4.64 25.12 -3.90
CA ASP A 108 -3.73 24.88 -5.00
C ASP A 108 -3.77 23.39 -5.39
N ALA A 109 -3.99 23.12 -6.68
CA ALA A 109 -4.38 21.81 -7.19
C ALA A 109 -3.33 20.70 -6.94
N PHE A 110 -2.05 21.04 -6.74
CA PHE A 110 -0.96 20.07 -6.66
C PHE A 110 -0.38 19.87 -5.26
N VAL A 111 -0.51 20.82 -4.34
CA VAL A 111 0.00 20.68 -2.96
C VAL A 111 -1.15 20.68 -1.98
N GLY A 112 -1.98 21.71 -2.00
CA GLY A 112 -3.13 21.86 -1.10
C GLY A 112 -4.19 20.79 -1.34
N GLU A 113 -4.77 20.73 -2.54
CA GLU A 113 -5.89 19.83 -2.82
C GLU A 113 -5.47 18.35 -2.69
N ALA A 114 -4.28 18.00 -3.20
CA ALA A 114 -3.72 16.66 -3.06
C ALA A 114 -3.54 16.27 -1.59
N LYS A 115 -3.03 17.18 -0.74
CA LYS A 115 -2.87 16.92 0.70
C LYS A 115 -4.23 16.77 1.40
N PHE A 116 -5.18 17.65 1.10
CA PHE A 116 -6.53 17.59 1.66
C PHE A 116 -7.20 16.24 1.41
N TYR A 117 -7.22 15.81 0.14
CA TYR A 117 -7.83 14.54 -0.23
C TYR A 117 -7.00 13.32 0.17
N HIS A 118 -5.68 13.46 0.35
CA HIS A 118 -4.87 12.41 0.96
C HIS A 118 -5.34 12.14 2.40
N ASP A 119 -5.41 13.17 3.24
CA ASP A 119 -5.79 13.03 4.65
C ASP A 119 -7.23 12.49 4.77
N PHE A 120 -8.14 13.01 3.95
CA PHE A 120 -9.51 12.53 3.84
C PHE A 120 -9.58 11.05 3.43
N LEU A 121 -8.91 10.66 2.33
CA LEU A 121 -8.96 9.30 1.82
C LEU A 121 -8.29 8.31 2.76
N MET A 122 -7.17 8.66 3.39
CA MET A 122 -6.53 7.84 4.42
C MET A 122 -7.45 7.60 5.62
N PHE A 123 -8.18 8.61 6.05
CA PHE A 123 -9.18 8.47 7.10
C PHE A 123 -10.32 7.56 6.66
N LYS A 124 -10.92 7.82 5.49
CA LYS A 124 -12.02 7.02 4.94
C LYS A 124 -11.62 5.58 4.66
N ALA A 125 -10.37 5.35 4.25
CA ALA A 125 -9.80 4.02 4.09
C ALA A 125 -9.79 3.22 5.40
N ASN A 126 -9.91 3.82 6.57
CA ASN A 126 -10.04 3.09 7.84
C ASN A 126 -11.48 2.92 8.33
N HIS A 127 -12.42 3.73 7.83
CA HIS A 127 -13.76 3.85 8.43
C HIS A 127 -14.91 3.45 7.49
N LEU A 128 -14.70 3.45 6.17
CA LEU A 128 -15.75 3.06 5.22
C LEU A 128 -15.79 1.55 4.98
N PRO A 129 -16.96 0.96 4.69
CA PRO A 129 -17.08 -0.34 4.03
C PRO A 129 -16.28 -0.39 2.72
N LEU A 130 -15.84 -1.58 2.29
CA LEU A 130 -14.99 -1.71 1.10
C LEU A 130 -15.71 -1.26 -0.19
N GLU A 131 -17.02 -1.46 -0.26
CA GLU A 131 -17.85 -1.13 -1.42
C GLU A 131 -17.97 0.39 -1.61
N GLU A 132 -18.12 1.13 -0.51
CA GLU A 132 -18.15 2.59 -0.53
C GLU A 132 -16.74 3.16 -0.74
N LEU A 133 -15.73 2.55 -0.11
CA LEU A 133 -14.34 2.92 -0.27
C LEU A 133 -13.85 2.75 -1.72
N GLU A 134 -14.27 1.68 -2.40
CA GLU A 134 -13.91 1.43 -3.80
C GLU A 134 -14.40 2.57 -4.71
N LYS A 135 -15.66 2.98 -4.55
CA LYS A 135 -16.24 4.11 -5.29
C LYS A 135 -15.45 5.39 -5.03
N LEU A 136 -15.30 5.72 -3.74
CA LEU A 136 -14.56 6.93 -3.34
C LEU A 136 -13.13 6.93 -3.89
N TYR A 137 -12.42 5.81 -3.79
CA TYR A 137 -11.06 5.69 -4.27
C TYR A 137 -10.97 5.91 -5.78
N LYS A 138 -11.86 5.28 -6.57
CA LYS A 138 -11.89 5.41 -8.04
C LYS A 138 -12.24 6.84 -8.49
N ASP A 139 -13.03 7.57 -7.71
CA ASP A 139 -13.42 8.95 -8.03
C ASP A 139 -12.27 9.95 -7.81
N VAL A 140 -11.41 9.69 -6.81
CA VAL A 140 -10.35 10.64 -6.41
C VAL A 140 -8.94 10.24 -6.89
N VAL A 141 -8.65 8.95 -7.12
CA VAL A 141 -7.32 8.46 -7.52
C VAL A 141 -7.29 8.04 -9.01
N PRO A 142 -6.31 8.51 -9.81
CA PRO A 142 -5.21 9.42 -9.49
C PRO A 142 -5.53 10.90 -9.71
N ARG A 143 -6.78 11.23 -10.06
CA ARG A 143 -7.17 12.54 -10.60
C ARG A 143 -6.94 13.70 -9.63
N VAL A 144 -7.22 13.48 -8.35
CA VAL A 144 -7.19 14.50 -7.30
C VAL A 144 -6.04 14.24 -6.33
N VAL A 145 -5.80 12.97 -6.00
CA VAL A 145 -4.70 12.54 -5.13
C VAL A 145 -3.93 11.39 -5.77
N GLY A 146 -2.61 11.45 -5.66
CA GLY A 146 -1.74 10.36 -6.11
C GLY A 146 -1.79 9.14 -5.19
N ALA A 147 -1.50 7.97 -5.74
CA ALA A 147 -1.39 6.72 -5.00
C ALA A 147 -0.10 6.68 -4.15
N ALA A 148 -0.11 7.35 -3.01
CA ALA A 148 1.02 7.38 -2.09
C ALA A 148 1.27 6.00 -1.44
N PRO A 149 2.53 5.66 -1.06
CA PRO A 149 2.84 4.34 -0.53
C PRO A 149 2.10 4.02 0.78
N GLY A 150 1.85 5.03 1.62
CA GLY A 150 1.04 4.86 2.84
C GLY A 150 -0.40 4.41 2.55
N LEU A 151 -1.03 4.99 1.52
CA LEU A 151 -2.37 4.63 1.08
C LEU A 151 -2.41 3.23 0.47
N ILE A 152 -1.45 2.90 -0.41
CA ILE A 152 -1.33 1.57 -1.01
C ILE A 152 -1.18 0.49 0.06
N ASN A 153 -0.34 0.73 1.08
CA ASN A 153 -0.18 -0.19 2.20
C ASN A 153 -1.49 -0.39 2.96
N GLN A 154 -2.18 0.70 3.32
CA GLN A 154 -3.45 0.66 4.04
C GLN A 154 -4.54 -0.09 3.27
N LEU A 155 -4.65 0.16 1.96
CA LEU A 155 -5.64 -0.50 1.10
C LEU A 155 -5.31 -1.97 0.92
N SER A 156 -4.03 -2.31 0.71
CA SER A 156 -3.58 -3.70 0.58
C SER A 156 -3.89 -4.51 1.83
N GLU A 157 -3.68 -3.95 3.03
CA GLU A 157 -4.01 -4.60 4.30
C GLU A 157 -5.53 -4.86 4.42
N ARG A 158 -6.38 -3.91 4.00
CA ARG A 158 -7.83 -4.08 4.04
C ARG A 158 -8.38 -5.04 3.00
N LEU A 159 -7.75 -5.10 1.83
CA LEU A 159 -8.14 -5.98 0.73
C LEU A 159 -7.57 -7.39 0.86
N TYR A 160 -6.60 -7.60 1.74
CA TYR A 160 -5.95 -8.91 1.91
C TYR A 160 -6.96 -10.03 2.18
N GLY A 161 -6.95 -11.05 1.32
CA GLY A 161 -7.86 -12.20 1.38
C GLY A 161 -9.32 -11.88 1.09
N LYS A 162 -9.65 -10.66 0.63
CA LYS A 162 -10.98 -10.27 0.18
C LYS A 162 -11.10 -10.51 -1.32
N GLN A 163 -12.17 -11.16 -1.76
CA GLN A 163 -12.44 -11.36 -3.19
C GLN A 163 -13.09 -10.12 -3.79
N ARG A 164 -12.31 -9.03 -3.91
CA ARG A 164 -12.72 -7.75 -4.51
C ARG A 164 -11.74 -7.44 -5.65
N TRP A 165 -11.83 -8.19 -6.75
CA TRP A 165 -10.87 -8.13 -7.85
C TRP A 165 -10.81 -6.74 -8.47
N SER A 166 -11.95 -6.14 -8.83
CA SER A 166 -11.97 -4.80 -9.43
C SER A 166 -11.25 -3.74 -8.58
N PHE A 167 -11.40 -3.79 -7.25
CA PHE A 167 -10.69 -2.86 -6.36
C PHE A 167 -9.20 -3.23 -6.23
N THR A 168 -8.90 -4.52 -6.09
CA THR A 168 -7.52 -5.03 -5.99
C THR A 168 -6.71 -4.67 -7.22
N ARG A 169 -7.22 -4.97 -8.41
CA ARG A 169 -6.63 -4.62 -9.69
C ARG A 169 -6.31 -3.13 -9.74
N ARG A 170 -7.30 -2.29 -9.43
CA ARG A 170 -7.14 -0.84 -9.49
C ARG A 170 -6.04 -0.32 -8.57
N VAL A 171 -5.97 -0.81 -7.33
CA VAL A 171 -4.92 -0.41 -6.36
C VAL A 171 -3.53 -0.78 -6.87
N VAL A 172 -3.38 -1.96 -7.49
CA VAL A 172 -2.10 -2.43 -8.01
C VAL A 172 -1.70 -1.66 -9.28
N GLU A 173 -2.63 -1.42 -10.21
CA GLU A 173 -2.40 -0.59 -11.40
C GLU A 173 -1.92 0.82 -11.02
N ASP A 174 -2.56 1.45 -10.04
CA ASP A 174 -2.18 2.76 -9.56
C ASP A 174 -0.80 2.73 -8.87
N ALA A 175 -0.48 1.65 -8.16
CA ALA A 175 0.83 1.47 -7.54
C ALA A 175 1.97 1.28 -8.56
N ILE A 176 1.72 0.54 -9.65
CA ILE A 176 2.64 0.41 -10.80
C ILE A 176 2.83 1.79 -11.43
N SER A 177 1.73 2.45 -11.79
CA SER A 177 1.72 3.74 -12.49
C SER A 177 2.41 4.85 -11.70
N SER A 178 2.25 4.84 -10.37
CA SER A 178 2.87 5.80 -9.47
C SER A 178 4.24 5.37 -8.93
N ARG A 179 4.84 4.31 -9.49
CA ARG A 179 6.20 3.82 -9.17
C ARG A 179 6.39 3.37 -7.72
N GLN A 180 5.33 2.94 -7.04
CA GLN A 180 5.40 2.47 -5.64
C GLN A 180 6.08 1.13 -5.49
N LEU A 181 6.26 0.39 -6.59
CA LEU A 181 7.01 -0.87 -6.59
C LEU A 181 8.51 -0.68 -6.27
N ALA A 182 9.05 0.54 -6.37
CA ALA A 182 10.40 0.88 -5.90
C ALA A 182 10.49 0.96 -4.37
N ASP A 183 9.38 1.24 -3.68
CA ASP A 183 9.32 1.22 -2.22
C ASP A 183 9.20 -0.23 -1.71
N TYR A 184 10.13 -0.66 -0.86
CA TYR A 184 10.19 -2.04 -0.38
C TYR A 184 8.91 -2.49 0.34
N ARG A 185 8.27 -1.61 1.12
CA ARG A 185 7.09 -1.95 1.91
C ARG A 185 5.87 -2.09 1.01
N ALA A 186 5.59 -1.10 0.17
CA ALA A 186 4.49 -1.12 -0.78
C ALA A 186 4.61 -2.30 -1.75
N SER A 187 5.81 -2.51 -2.30
CA SER A 187 6.18 -3.66 -3.13
C SER A 187 5.81 -5.01 -2.49
N THR A 188 6.15 -5.17 -1.21
CA THR A 188 5.84 -6.40 -0.45
C THR A 188 4.34 -6.57 -0.22
N GLN A 189 3.61 -5.50 0.10
CA GLN A 189 2.16 -5.58 0.30
C GLN A 189 1.41 -5.93 -0.98
N ILE A 190 1.85 -5.39 -2.13
CA ILE A 190 1.26 -5.70 -3.44
C ILE A 190 1.43 -7.18 -3.78
N ARG A 191 2.62 -7.77 -3.59
CA ARG A 191 2.81 -9.22 -3.82
C ARG A 191 1.92 -10.05 -2.91
N LYS A 192 1.84 -9.71 -1.62
CA LYS A 192 0.97 -10.40 -0.67
C LYS A 192 -0.50 -10.31 -1.07
N LEU A 193 -0.94 -9.13 -1.51
CA LEU A 193 -2.30 -8.90 -1.98
C LEU A 193 -2.61 -9.77 -3.20
N LEU A 194 -1.78 -9.76 -4.24
CA LEU A 194 -1.95 -10.58 -5.44
C LEU A 194 -1.87 -12.09 -5.14
N LEU A 195 -1.02 -12.50 -4.20
CA LEU A 195 -0.95 -13.90 -3.76
C LEU A 195 -2.19 -14.34 -2.98
N SER A 196 -2.91 -13.40 -2.35
CA SER A 196 -4.15 -13.68 -1.61
C SER A 196 -5.39 -13.82 -2.50
N VAL A 197 -5.29 -13.44 -3.78
CA VAL A 197 -6.39 -13.58 -4.76
C VAL A 197 -6.70 -15.06 -4.98
N ASN A 198 -7.97 -15.42 -4.87
CA ASN A 198 -8.43 -16.76 -5.19
C ASN A 198 -8.74 -16.85 -6.69
N MET A 199 -7.82 -17.47 -7.45
CA MET A 199 -7.95 -17.65 -8.89
C MET A 199 -9.25 -18.38 -9.27
N GLY A 200 -9.67 -19.39 -8.50
CA GLY A 200 -10.90 -20.16 -8.79
C GLY A 200 -12.21 -19.41 -8.59
N LYS A 201 -12.17 -18.12 -8.22
CA LYS A 201 -13.32 -17.23 -8.10
C LYS A 201 -13.30 -16.09 -9.12
N LEU A 202 -12.28 -16.02 -9.97
CA LEU A 202 -12.19 -15.04 -11.04
C LEU A 202 -12.99 -15.54 -12.25
N THR A 203 -13.54 -14.61 -13.03
CA THR A 203 -14.01 -14.92 -14.39
C THR A 203 -12.83 -15.08 -15.33
N MET A 204 -13.04 -15.64 -16.53
CA MET A 204 -11.96 -15.74 -17.54
C MET A 204 -11.35 -14.38 -17.90
N GLU A 205 -12.18 -13.34 -18.02
CA GLU A 205 -11.71 -11.97 -18.28
C GLU A 205 -10.85 -11.45 -17.12
N GLU A 206 -11.25 -11.71 -15.88
CA GLU A 206 -10.51 -11.31 -14.69
C GLU A 206 -9.19 -12.09 -14.52
N GLU A 207 -9.14 -13.36 -14.96
CA GLU A 207 -7.91 -14.14 -15.00
C GLU A 207 -6.91 -13.58 -16.02
N ASP A 208 -7.39 -13.15 -17.20
CA ASP A 208 -6.58 -12.48 -18.22
C ASP A 208 -6.05 -11.13 -17.70
N GLU A 209 -6.89 -10.34 -17.04
CA GLU A 209 -6.48 -9.10 -16.37
C GLU A 209 -5.41 -9.38 -15.30
N TYR A 210 -5.55 -10.46 -14.51
CA TYR A 210 -4.57 -10.86 -13.51
C TYR A 210 -3.22 -11.21 -14.14
N ASP A 211 -3.23 -11.99 -15.23
CA ASP A 211 -2.03 -12.36 -15.98
C ASP A 211 -1.29 -11.13 -16.52
N ILE A 212 -2.02 -10.20 -17.16
CA ILE A 212 -1.44 -8.93 -17.62
C ILE A 212 -0.79 -8.18 -16.46
N LEU A 213 -1.51 -8.00 -15.36
CA LEU A 213 -1.05 -7.21 -14.22
C LEU A 213 0.19 -7.80 -13.55
N VAL A 214 0.24 -9.13 -13.37
CA VAL A 214 1.42 -9.81 -12.82
C VAL A 214 2.62 -9.65 -13.74
N ARG A 215 2.44 -9.77 -15.07
CA ARG A 215 3.52 -9.59 -16.04
C ARG A 215 4.08 -8.17 -16.03
N GLU A 216 3.21 -7.15 -16.04
CA GLU A 216 3.62 -5.75 -15.97
C GLU A 216 4.40 -5.44 -14.69
N MET A 217 3.90 -5.92 -13.55
CA MET A 217 4.57 -5.78 -12.25
C MET A 217 5.97 -6.44 -12.27
N MET A 218 6.08 -7.61 -12.89
CA MET A 218 7.34 -8.34 -13.02
C MET A 218 8.35 -7.64 -13.92
N ASP A 219 7.91 -7.13 -15.07
CA ASP A 219 8.77 -6.41 -16.01
C ASP A 219 9.31 -5.13 -15.36
N TYR A 220 8.46 -4.38 -14.65
CA TYR A 220 8.86 -3.20 -13.90
C TYR A 220 9.92 -3.51 -12.83
N TRP A 221 9.74 -4.58 -12.05
CA TRP A 221 10.73 -4.96 -11.03
C TRP A 221 12.05 -5.44 -11.61
N LEU A 222 12.01 -6.22 -12.68
CA LEU A 222 13.22 -6.67 -13.33
C LEU A 222 13.99 -5.48 -13.89
N GLU A 223 13.31 -4.49 -14.45
CA GLU A 223 13.92 -3.22 -14.87
C GLU A 223 14.58 -2.50 -13.69
N LEU A 224 13.86 -2.29 -12.58
CA LEU A 224 14.40 -1.66 -11.36
C LEU A 224 15.62 -2.38 -10.78
N SER A 225 15.61 -3.71 -10.80
CA SER A 225 16.70 -4.53 -10.26
C SER A 225 17.97 -4.47 -11.12
N LYS A 226 17.83 -4.16 -12.41
CA LYS A 226 18.92 -4.09 -13.39
C LYS A 226 19.50 -2.68 -13.58
N PHE A 227 18.94 -1.65 -12.93
CA PHE A 227 19.50 -0.31 -13.00
C PHE A 227 20.91 -0.26 -12.37
N TYR A 228 21.93 -0.08 -13.21
CA TYR A 228 23.32 0.05 -12.78
C TYR A 228 23.65 1.50 -12.39
N GLY A 229 23.82 1.75 -11.09
CA GLY A 229 24.16 3.05 -10.53
C GLY A 229 23.79 3.09 -9.04
N LYS A 230 24.80 3.08 -8.17
CA LYS A 230 24.78 2.72 -6.71
C LYS A 230 23.76 3.45 -5.80
N ARG A 231 22.85 4.28 -6.33
CA ARG A 231 21.81 4.99 -5.56
C ARG A 231 20.36 4.57 -5.88
N LEU A 232 20.10 3.90 -7.01
CA LEU A 232 18.72 3.58 -7.44
C LEU A 232 18.44 2.10 -7.68
N GLN A 233 19.47 1.23 -7.61
CA GLN A 233 19.26 -0.21 -7.76
C GLN A 233 18.48 -0.77 -6.57
N VAL A 234 17.30 -1.35 -6.83
CA VAL A 234 16.52 -2.08 -5.84
C VAL A 234 16.72 -3.57 -6.08
N LYS A 235 17.66 -4.19 -5.37
CA LYS A 235 17.91 -5.63 -5.47
C LYS A 235 16.70 -6.42 -4.94
N MET A 236 16.36 -7.52 -5.62
CA MET A 236 15.32 -8.42 -5.14
C MET A 236 15.85 -9.24 -3.96
N THR A 237 15.09 -9.34 -2.88
CA THR A 237 15.42 -10.32 -1.82
C THR A 237 15.09 -11.74 -2.29
N PRO A 238 15.75 -12.79 -1.77
CA PRO A 238 15.36 -14.16 -2.07
C PRO A 238 13.88 -14.47 -1.78
N GLY A 239 13.32 -13.83 -0.73
CA GLY A 239 11.89 -13.86 -0.44
C GLY A 239 11.05 -13.29 -1.57
N SER A 240 11.37 -12.08 -2.04
CA SER A 240 10.69 -11.43 -3.16
C SER A 240 10.77 -12.26 -4.45
N VAL A 241 11.93 -12.84 -4.75
CA VAL A 241 12.10 -13.73 -5.92
C VAL A 241 11.15 -14.93 -5.83
N SER A 242 11.07 -15.59 -4.67
CA SER A 242 10.17 -16.73 -4.50
C SER A 242 8.69 -16.35 -4.62
N GLU A 243 8.27 -15.21 -4.07
CA GLU A 243 6.89 -14.71 -4.18
C GLU A 243 6.52 -14.38 -5.62
N CYS A 244 7.43 -13.72 -6.34
CA CYS A 244 7.28 -13.41 -7.76
C CYS A 244 7.20 -14.67 -8.62
N ALA A 245 8.04 -15.67 -8.36
CA ALA A 245 7.99 -16.95 -9.05
C ALA A 245 6.62 -17.62 -8.83
N LEU A 246 6.13 -17.65 -7.58
CA LEU A 246 4.80 -18.18 -7.29
C LEU A 246 3.68 -17.41 -7.99
N LEU A 247 3.75 -16.08 -8.10
CA LEU A 247 2.80 -15.30 -8.89
C LEU A 247 2.81 -15.72 -10.36
N LEU A 248 4.00 -15.83 -10.97
CA LEU A 248 4.15 -16.28 -12.36
C LEU A 248 3.64 -17.70 -12.58
N SER A 249 3.78 -18.61 -11.60
CA SER A 249 3.25 -19.98 -11.71
C SER A 249 1.71 -20.04 -11.85
N ARG A 250 1.01 -18.95 -11.46
CA ARG A 250 -0.45 -18.81 -11.57
C ARG A 250 -0.89 -18.13 -12.88
N THR A 251 0.06 -17.73 -13.71
CA THR A 251 -0.18 -17.06 -14.99
C THR A 251 -0.08 -18.02 -16.17
N SER A 252 -0.38 -17.52 -17.37
CA SER A 252 -0.15 -18.26 -18.62
C SER A 252 1.34 -18.52 -18.88
N ASN A 253 2.24 -17.68 -18.36
CA ASN A 253 3.68 -17.79 -18.53
C ASN A 253 4.37 -18.53 -17.38
N LYS A 254 4.02 -19.81 -17.22
CA LYS A 254 4.57 -20.65 -16.16
C LYS A 254 6.07 -20.92 -16.30
N GLU A 255 6.62 -20.94 -17.50
CA GLU A 255 8.05 -21.21 -17.72
C GLU A 255 8.93 -20.14 -17.02
N ARG A 256 8.53 -18.87 -17.11
CA ARG A 256 9.23 -17.75 -16.49
C ARG A 256 9.28 -17.83 -14.96
N CYS A 257 8.38 -18.59 -14.32
CA CYS A 257 8.45 -18.89 -12.89
C CYS A 257 9.77 -19.59 -12.54
N TRP A 258 10.09 -20.63 -13.30
CA TRP A 258 11.23 -21.50 -13.03
C TRP A 258 12.54 -20.81 -13.40
N ASP A 259 12.56 -20.06 -14.50
CA ASP A 259 13.69 -19.20 -14.85
C ASP A 259 14.03 -18.22 -13.73
N LEU A 260 13.00 -17.57 -13.17
CA LEU A 260 13.18 -16.63 -12.06
C LEU A 260 13.66 -17.33 -10.79
N LEU A 261 13.11 -18.50 -10.48
CA LEU A 261 13.54 -19.28 -9.31
C LEU A 261 14.99 -19.77 -9.44
N GLN A 262 15.41 -20.12 -10.66
CA GLN A 262 16.77 -20.57 -10.99
C GLN A 262 17.83 -19.49 -10.71
N VAL A 263 17.46 -18.21 -10.74
CA VAL A 263 18.35 -17.09 -10.36
C VAL A 263 18.88 -17.24 -8.94
N LEU A 264 18.11 -17.84 -8.02
CA LEU A 264 18.57 -18.09 -6.63
C LEU A 264 19.71 -19.11 -6.54
N MET A 265 19.97 -19.83 -7.63
CA MET A 265 21.07 -20.78 -7.74
C MET A 265 22.26 -20.22 -8.54
N ASP A 266 22.13 -19.04 -9.15
CA ASP A 266 23.16 -18.38 -9.94
C ASP A 266 23.96 -17.39 -9.08
N ASP A 267 25.21 -17.74 -8.78
CA ASP A 267 26.08 -16.91 -7.97
C ASP A 267 26.40 -15.56 -8.63
N SER A 268 26.35 -15.47 -9.96
CA SER A 268 26.58 -14.20 -10.69
C SER A 268 25.42 -13.22 -10.57
N ALA A 269 24.21 -13.73 -10.33
CA ALA A 269 23.03 -12.90 -10.08
C ALA A 269 22.94 -12.38 -8.64
N ILE A 270 23.60 -13.07 -7.70
CA ILE A 270 23.58 -12.80 -6.27
C ILE A 270 24.80 -11.97 -5.83
N THR A 271 25.97 -12.28 -6.37
CA THR A 271 27.26 -11.70 -5.94
C THR A 271 27.86 -10.77 -7.00
N GLY A 272 28.57 -9.73 -6.55
CA GLY A 272 29.27 -8.78 -7.44
C GLY A 272 28.52 -7.47 -7.71
N GLU A 273 29.16 -6.58 -8.48
CA GLU A 273 28.66 -5.23 -8.74
C GLU A 273 27.41 -5.21 -9.64
N GLN A 274 27.22 -6.24 -10.46
CA GLN A 274 26.06 -6.38 -11.34
C GLN A 274 24.95 -7.25 -10.77
N ALA A 275 25.10 -7.76 -9.55
CA ALA A 275 24.09 -8.59 -8.91
C ALA A 275 22.78 -7.83 -8.73
N PHE A 276 21.68 -8.45 -9.14
CA PHE A 276 20.32 -7.90 -9.05
C PHE A 276 19.48 -8.61 -7.97
N VAL A 277 19.99 -9.69 -7.38
CA VAL A 277 19.47 -10.34 -6.18
C VAL A 277 20.34 -9.98 -4.98
N SER A 278 19.70 -9.77 -3.84
CA SER A 278 20.36 -9.51 -2.56
C SER A 278 20.93 -10.80 -1.95
N GLU A 279 22.15 -10.75 -1.45
CA GLU A 279 22.76 -11.80 -0.63
C GLU A 279 22.04 -11.98 0.72
N MET A 280 21.39 -10.91 1.21
CA MET A 280 20.67 -10.92 2.47
C MET A 280 19.22 -11.42 2.28
N GLY A 281 18.79 -12.30 3.17
CA GLY A 281 17.43 -12.82 3.26
C GLY A 281 17.31 -14.29 2.85
N TYR A 282 16.07 -14.81 2.92
CA TYR A 282 15.76 -16.20 2.60
C TYR A 282 14.44 -16.28 1.83
N PRO A 283 14.30 -17.22 0.90
CA PRO A 283 13.01 -17.56 0.32
C PRO A 283 12.00 -17.95 1.40
N HIS A 284 10.73 -17.60 1.20
CA HIS A 284 9.70 -17.96 2.17
C HIS A 284 9.41 -19.46 2.09
N PRO A 285 9.58 -20.25 3.18
CA PRO A 285 9.42 -21.71 3.11
C PRO A 285 8.03 -22.15 2.63
N VAL A 286 6.99 -21.43 3.04
CA VAL A 286 5.61 -21.68 2.59
C VAL A 286 5.46 -21.49 1.09
N VAL A 287 6.09 -20.47 0.53
CA VAL A 287 6.04 -20.15 -0.91
C VAL A 287 6.80 -21.20 -1.72
N ILE A 288 8.00 -21.59 -1.28
CA ILE A 288 8.78 -22.64 -1.93
C ILE A 288 8.05 -23.99 -1.87
N ASN A 289 7.38 -24.31 -0.77
CA ASN A 289 6.56 -25.52 -0.68
C ASN A 289 5.39 -25.50 -1.66
N GLN A 290 4.73 -24.35 -1.85
CA GLN A 290 3.67 -24.22 -2.85
C GLN A 290 4.19 -24.42 -4.28
N LEU A 291 5.34 -23.82 -4.62
CA LEU A 291 6.01 -24.05 -5.91
C LEU A 291 6.40 -25.53 -6.10
N PHE A 292 6.93 -26.16 -5.05
CA PHE A 292 7.24 -27.58 -5.08
C PHE A 292 5.99 -28.43 -5.35
N ASP A 293 4.87 -28.13 -4.70
CA ASP A 293 3.60 -28.82 -4.91
C ASP A 293 3.07 -28.62 -6.34
N VAL A 294 3.27 -27.45 -6.95
CA VAL A 294 2.95 -27.18 -8.36
C VAL A 294 3.77 -28.11 -9.27
N ALA A 295 5.09 -28.17 -9.10
CA ALA A 295 5.95 -29.03 -9.91
C ALA A 295 5.59 -30.52 -9.76
N LEU A 296 5.31 -30.98 -8.53
CA LEU A 296 4.88 -32.37 -8.29
C LEU A 296 3.54 -32.69 -8.96
N LYS A 297 2.59 -31.76 -8.96
CA LYS A 297 1.28 -31.94 -9.61
C LYS A 297 1.43 -32.10 -11.13
N GLU A 298 2.40 -31.41 -11.71
CA GLU A 298 2.74 -31.49 -13.14
C GLU A 298 3.63 -32.72 -13.46
N GLY A 299 4.10 -33.45 -12.43
CA GLY A 299 5.00 -34.59 -12.59
C GLY A 299 6.41 -34.20 -13.02
N ASP A 300 6.76 -32.91 -12.90
CA ASP A 300 8.01 -32.34 -13.39
C ASP A 300 9.14 -32.51 -12.37
N TRP A 301 10.03 -33.46 -12.64
CA TRP A 301 11.14 -33.75 -11.74
C TRP A 301 12.20 -32.64 -11.72
N GLU A 302 12.38 -31.90 -12.82
CA GLU A 302 13.43 -30.89 -12.94
C GLU A 302 13.09 -29.70 -12.05
N ASN A 303 11.85 -29.21 -12.17
CA ASN A 303 11.33 -28.11 -11.38
C ASN A 303 11.14 -28.48 -9.90
N ALA A 304 10.71 -29.71 -9.61
CA ALA A 304 10.65 -30.20 -8.24
C ALA A 304 12.06 -30.29 -7.61
N SER A 305 13.06 -30.72 -8.39
CA SER A 305 14.45 -30.75 -7.95
C SER A 305 15.07 -29.36 -7.82
N LEU A 306 14.65 -28.39 -8.63
CA LEU A 306 15.04 -26.99 -8.45
C LEU A 306 14.57 -26.46 -7.10
N CYS A 307 13.29 -26.67 -6.75
CA CYS A 307 12.78 -26.29 -5.42
C CYS A 307 13.57 -26.96 -4.31
N LEU A 308 13.89 -28.25 -4.43
CA LEU A 308 14.72 -28.97 -3.47
C LEU A 308 16.13 -28.37 -3.33
N LYS A 309 16.76 -27.97 -4.44
CA LYS A 309 18.06 -27.29 -4.44
C LYS A 309 18.01 -25.95 -3.73
N VAL A 310 16.95 -25.16 -3.96
CA VAL A 310 16.72 -23.88 -3.28
C VAL A 310 16.54 -24.08 -1.78
N ILE A 311 15.72 -25.05 -1.35
CA ILE A 311 15.55 -25.42 0.06
C ILE A 311 16.91 -25.76 0.67
N ALA A 312 17.67 -26.64 0.02
CA ALA A 312 18.96 -27.07 0.55
C ALA A 312 20.01 -25.94 0.62
N ARG A 313 19.93 -24.94 -0.26
CA ARG A 313 20.84 -23.77 -0.26
C ARG A 313 20.50 -22.76 0.84
N TYR A 314 19.21 -22.47 1.04
CA TYR A 314 18.77 -21.38 1.93
C TYR A 314 18.23 -21.86 3.29
N LEU A 315 17.87 -23.13 3.42
CA LEU A 315 17.24 -23.71 4.60
C LEU A 315 17.99 -24.98 5.04
N PRO A 316 19.26 -24.88 5.51
CA PRO A 316 20.13 -26.03 5.74
C PRO A 316 19.64 -26.99 6.84
N ASN A 317 18.74 -26.54 7.72
CA ASN A 317 18.20 -27.36 8.81
C ASN A 317 16.96 -28.18 8.40
N VAL A 318 16.48 -28.06 7.16
CA VAL A 318 15.30 -28.78 6.68
C VAL A 318 15.69 -30.18 6.22
N LYS A 319 14.96 -31.19 6.69
CA LYS A 319 15.16 -32.59 6.28
C LYS A 319 14.75 -32.80 4.82
N LEU A 320 15.74 -33.03 3.96
CA LEU A 320 15.53 -33.15 2.52
C LEU A 320 14.92 -34.49 2.10
N ASP A 321 15.03 -35.55 2.92
CA ASP A 321 14.51 -36.89 2.63
C ASP A 321 13.02 -36.90 2.31
N GLN A 322 12.25 -36.09 3.05
CA GLN A 322 10.79 -36.00 2.86
C GLN A 322 10.43 -35.41 1.50
N TYR A 323 11.20 -34.44 1.02
CA TYR A 323 10.99 -33.85 -0.30
C TYR A 323 11.39 -34.84 -1.40
N ALA A 324 12.55 -35.47 -1.27
CA ALA A 324 13.01 -36.46 -2.24
C ALA A 324 12.03 -37.63 -2.38
N ALA A 325 11.52 -38.17 -1.27
CA ALA A 325 10.51 -39.23 -1.29
C ALA A 325 9.26 -38.82 -2.07
N ARG A 326 8.79 -37.57 -1.90
CA ARG A 326 7.63 -37.04 -2.64
C ARG A 326 7.91 -36.89 -4.15
N ILE A 327 9.13 -36.53 -4.54
CA ILE A 327 9.54 -36.50 -5.95
C ILE A 327 9.53 -37.93 -6.50
N GLU A 328 10.11 -38.91 -5.79
CA GLU A 328 10.11 -40.31 -6.24
C GLU A 328 8.71 -40.91 -6.37
N GLU A 329 7.77 -40.49 -5.51
CA GLU A 329 6.38 -40.94 -5.53
C GLU A 329 5.57 -40.31 -6.67
N LYS A 330 5.74 -39.01 -6.93
CA LYS A 330 4.88 -38.26 -7.87
C LYS A 330 5.48 -38.06 -9.26
N CYS A 331 6.80 -38.11 -9.40
CA CYS A 331 7.48 -37.91 -10.68
C CYS A 331 7.91 -39.24 -11.29
N ASN A 332 7.77 -39.39 -12.60
CA ASN A 332 8.22 -40.58 -13.33
C ASN A 332 9.73 -40.55 -13.54
N LEU A 333 10.49 -40.96 -12.51
CA LEU A 333 11.94 -40.90 -12.52
C LEU A 333 12.62 -42.09 -13.22
N LEU A 334 13.58 -41.77 -14.09
CA LEU A 334 14.55 -42.72 -14.62
C LEU A 334 15.50 -43.23 -13.52
N PRO A 335 16.11 -44.42 -13.67
CA PRO A 335 17.04 -44.97 -12.68
C PRO A 335 18.21 -44.02 -12.34
N LEU A 336 18.72 -43.30 -13.34
CA LEU A 336 19.77 -42.31 -13.15
C LEU A 336 19.30 -41.12 -12.31
N GLN A 337 18.08 -40.61 -12.56
CA GLN A 337 17.49 -39.49 -11.82
C GLN A 337 17.27 -39.86 -10.35
N LYS A 338 16.77 -41.08 -10.07
CA LYS A 338 16.65 -41.61 -8.69
C LYS A 338 18.00 -41.62 -7.98
N ARG A 339 19.05 -42.10 -8.66
CA ARG A 339 20.41 -42.13 -8.11
C ARG A 339 20.94 -40.73 -7.83
N ILE A 340 20.72 -39.77 -8.73
CA ILE A 340 21.12 -38.37 -8.54
C ILE A 340 20.41 -37.78 -7.32
N LEU A 341 19.10 -37.97 -7.21
CA LEU A 341 18.29 -37.46 -6.11
C LEU A 341 18.73 -38.05 -4.75
N THR A 342 18.91 -39.36 -4.68
CA THR A 342 19.39 -40.05 -3.47
C THR A 342 20.78 -39.54 -3.05
N ASN A 343 21.70 -39.43 -4.01
CA ASN A 343 23.05 -38.94 -3.72
C ASN A 343 23.05 -37.48 -3.25
N PHE A 344 22.21 -36.64 -3.87
CA PHE A 344 22.07 -35.24 -3.48
C PHE A 344 21.63 -35.09 -2.03
N VAL A 345 20.62 -35.85 -1.60
CA VAL A 345 20.15 -35.84 -0.21
C VAL A 345 21.24 -36.33 0.73
N ARG A 346 21.91 -37.46 0.41
CA ARG A 346 22.98 -38.03 1.24
C ARG A 346 24.17 -37.10 1.46
N LEU A 347 24.52 -36.27 0.47
CA LEU A 347 25.64 -35.33 0.59
C LEU A 347 25.32 -34.11 1.47
N ARG A 348 24.04 -33.92 1.84
CA ARG A 348 23.55 -32.75 2.57
C ARG A 348 22.72 -33.11 3.82
N ALA A 349 22.57 -34.40 4.10
CA ALA A 349 22.09 -34.94 5.37
C ALA A 349 23.27 -35.03 6.35
#